data_AF-D7MIW3-F1
#
_entry.id   AF-D7MIW3-F1
#
_cell.length_a   1.000
_cell.length_b   1.000
_cell.length_c   1.000
_cell.angle_alpha   90.00
_cell.angle_beta   90.00
_cell.angle_gamma   90.00
#
_symmetry.space_group_name_H-M   'P 1'
#
loop_
_entity.id
_entity.type
_entity.pdbx_description
1 polymer ?
#
loop_
_entity_poly.entity_id
_entity_poly.type
_entity_poly.pdbx_seq_one_letter_code
_entity_poly.pdbx_strand_id
1 'polypeptide(L)'
;YALQQVEEIYNFSQDDLLTEDIYIYILDTHAEVFVWVGQCLDPKEKQTVFEIGREYIDLAGSLEGLSPNVPLYKMNEGNEPCFFTTYFCWDPTKAIAQGNSFQKKAALLFGTHHVVEVLHLCIFSFVN
;
A
#
# COMPACT_ATOMS: atom_id res chain seq x y z
N TYR A 1 17.35 2.60 -11.29
CA TYR A 1 16.58 3.55 -10.47
C TYR A 1 15.13 3.17 -10.66
N ALA A 2 14.48 2.62 -9.64
CA ALA A 2 13.03 2.50 -9.67
C ALA A 2 12.47 3.93 -9.68
N LEU A 3 11.56 4.24 -10.60
CA LEU A 3 10.84 5.50 -10.56
C LEU A 3 9.68 5.29 -9.59
N GLN A 4 9.61 6.08 -8.53
CA GLN A 4 8.48 6.02 -7.61
C GLN A 4 7.40 6.96 -8.11
N GLN A 5 6.25 6.41 -8.51
CA GLN A 5 5.09 7.20 -8.86
C GLN A 5 4.21 7.32 -7.61
N VAL A 6 3.98 8.56 -7.16
CA VAL A 6 3.14 8.84 -5.99
C VAL A 6 1.78 9.31 -6.46
N GLU A 7 0.73 8.66 -5.98
CA GLU A 7 -0.66 9.02 -6.25
C GLU A 7 -1.41 9.16 -4.92
N GLU A 8 -2.15 10.25 -4.76
CA GLU A 8 -3.02 10.45 -3.60
C GLU A 8 -4.47 10.11 -3.97
N ILE A 9 -5.10 9.25 -3.16
CA ILE A 9 -6.45 8.74 -3.43
C ILE A 9 -7.39 9.20 -2.32
N TYR A 10 -8.44 9.91 -2.72
CA TYR A 10 -9.51 10.37 -1.83
C TYR A 10 -10.77 9.52 -1.99
N ASN A 11 -11.59 9.45 -0.93
CA ASN A 11 -12.83 8.64 -0.90
C ASN A 11 -12.59 7.15 -1.26
N PHE A 12 -11.46 6.62 -0.80
CA PHE A 12 -11.04 5.25 -1.07
C PHE A 12 -11.98 4.22 -0.43
N SER A 13 -11.92 3.02 -0.97
CA SER A 13 -12.66 1.84 -0.56
C SER A 13 -11.73 0.63 -0.46
N GLN A 14 -12.25 -0.49 0.01
CA GLN A 14 -11.47 -1.73 0.04
C GLN A 14 -11.02 -2.17 -1.38
N ASP A 15 -11.81 -1.86 -2.41
CA ASP A 15 -11.49 -2.25 -3.79
C ASP A 15 -10.25 -1.50 -4.32
N ASP A 16 -9.96 -0.31 -3.79
CA ASP A 16 -8.77 0.48 -4.14
C ASP A 16 -7.49 -0.08 -3.49
N LEU A 17 -7.62 -0.88 -2.42
CA LEU A 17 -6.53 -1.55 -1.73
C LEU A 17 -6.17 -2.90 -2.39
N LEU A 18 -7.16 -3.59 -2.96
CA LEU A 18 -7.03 -4.95 -3.48
C LEU A 18 -6.72 -4.97 -4.99
N THR A 19 -5.81 -4.10 -5.44
CA THR A 19 -5.33 -4.15 -6.82
C THR A 19 -4.36 -5.34 -6.97
N GLU A 20 -4.52 -6.16 -8.02
CA GLU A 20 -3.71 -7.38 -8.26
C GLU A 20 -2.24 -7.08 -8.64
N ASP A 21 -1.73 -5.90 -8.27
CA ASP A 21 -0.58 -5.20 -8.83
C ASP A 21 0.55 -4.96 -7.79
N ILE A 22 1.65 -4.32 -8.22
CA ILE A 22 2.89 -4.07 -7.46
C ILE A 22 2.78 -2.74 -6.68
N TYR A 23 1.83 -2.64 -5.74
CA TYR A 23 1.58 -1.41 -4.97
C TYR A 23 2.06 -1.49 -3.51
N ILE A 24 2.49 -0.32 -3.01
CA ILE A 24 2.59 -0.01 -1.58
C ILE A 24 1.54 1.06 -1.29
N TYR A 25 0.73 0.86 -0.26
CA TYR A 25 -0.22 1.87 0.20
C TYR A 25 0.21 2.45 1.54
N ILE A 26 0.13 3.76 1.68
CA ILE A 26 0.23 4.46 2.96
C ILE A 26 -1.16 4.91 3.34
N LEU A 27 -1.62 4.53 4.53
CA LEU A 27 -2.82 5.07 5.14
C LEU A 27 -2.39 6.04 6.24
N ASP A 28 -2.69 7.32 6.05
CA ASP A 28 -2.47 8.35 7.06
C ASP A 28 -3.79 8.72 7.75
N THR A 29 -3.83 8.47 9.05
CA THR A 29 -4.96 8.80 9.94
C THR A 29 -4.66 9.99 10.85
N HIS A 30 -3.49 10.60 10.69
CA HIS A 30 -2.87 11.63 11.53
C HIS A 30 -2.52 11.18 12.97
N ALA A 31 -3.20 10.17 13.51
CA ALA A 31 -2.90 9.55 14.79
C ALA A 31 -1.92 8.38 14.66
N GLU A 32 -2.00 7.64 13.55
CA GLU A 32 -1.22 6.45 13.22
C GLU A 32 -1.02 6.41 11.69
N VAL A 33 0.14 5.91 11.25
CA VAL A 33 0.44 5.68 9.83
C VAL A 33 0.60 4.19 9.59
N PHE A 34 -0.07 3.68 8.56
CA PHE A 34 0.03 2.28 8.15
C PHE A 34 0.64 2.16 6.77
N VAL A 35 1.54 1.20 6.58
CA VAL A 35 2.08 0.82 5.28
C VAL A 35 1.59 -0.58 4.95
N TRP A 36 0.74 -0.67 3.92
CA TRP A 36 0.21 -1.90 3.39
C TRP A 36 1.08 -2.37 2.22
N VAL A 37 1.39 -3.65 2.20
CA VAL A 37 2.31 -4.26 1.24
C VAL A 37 1.58 -5.31 0.42
N GLY A 38 1.47 -5.09 -0.89
CA GLY A 38 0.86 -6.04 -1.82
C GLY A 38 1.60 -7.38 -1.88
N GLN A 39 0.86 -8.45 -2.13
CA GLN A 39 1.39 -9.81 -2.25
C GLN A 39 2.44 -9.92 -3.36
N CYS A 40 2.16 -9.30 -4.50
CA CYS A 40 2.98 -9.35 -5.73
C CYS A 40 4.24 -8.47 -5.67
N LEU A 41 4.45 -7.72 -4.58
CA LEU A 41 5.62 -6.85 -4.44
C LEU A 41 6.93 -7.66 -4.36
N ASP A 42 7.96 -7.23 -5.11
CA ASP A 42 9.27 -7.88 -5.14
C ASP A 42 9.91 -7.90 -3.73
N PRO A 43 10.58 -8.99 -3.32
CA PRO A 43 11.24 -9.08 -2.02
C PRO A 43 12.21 -7.92 -1.71
N LYS A 44 12.87 -7.32 -2.71
CA LYS A 44 13.76 -6.17 -2.53
C LYS A 44 12.98 -4.94 -2.10
N GLU A 45 11.88 -4.65 -2.78
CA GLU A 45 10.97 -3.54 -2.46
C GLU A 45 10.29 -3.76 -1.10
N LYS A 46 9.98 -5.01 -0.73
CA LYS A 46 9.43 -5.33 0.61
C LYS A 46 10.36 -4.93 1.77
N GLN A 47 11.66 -4.78 1.52
CA GLN A 47 12.62 -4.32 2.54
C GLN A 47 12.65 -2.79 2.69
N THR A 48 12.32 -2.05 1.64
CA THR A 48 12.32 -0.57 1.65
C THR A 48 11.02 0.01 2.19
N VAL A 49 9.96 -0.79 2.36
CA VAL A 49 8.63 -0.40 2.88
C VAL A 49 8.70 0.46 4.15
N PHE A 50 9.53 0.08 5.13
CA PHE A 50 9.64 0.84 6.37
C PHE A 50 10.35 2.18 6.17
N GLU A 51 11.34 2.23 5.28
CA GLU A 51 12.06 3.46 4.92
C GLU A 51 11.09 4.42 4.22
N ILE A 52 10.30 3.93 3.26
CA ILE A 52 9.25 4.69 2.56
C ILE A 52 8.25 5.29 3.56
N GLY A 53 7.78 4.50 4.53
CA GLY A 53 6.86 4.98 5.56
C GLY A 53 7.47 6.05 6.47
N ARG A 54 8.77 5.95 6.79
CA ARG A 54 9.49 6.98 7.58
C ARG A 54 9.70 8.26 6.79
N GLU A 55 10.10 8.15 5.52
CA GLU A 55 10.25 9.30 4.63
C GLU A 55 8.93 10.06 4.46
N TYR A 56 7.81 9.34 4.34
CA TYR A 56 6.49 9.94 4.33
C TYR A 56 6.19 10.72 5.62
N ILE A 57 6.44 10.13 6.80
CA ILE A 57 6.22 10.81 8.09
C ILE A 57 7.06 12.09 8.20
N ASP A 58 8.32 12.05 7.79
CA ASP A 58 9.20 13.22 7.85
C ASP A 58 8.71 14.34 6.91
N LEU A 59 8.22 13.97 5.73
CA LEU A 59 7.65 14.91 4.75
C LEU A 59 6.31 15.50 5.24
N ALA A 60 5.37 14.65 5.67
CA ALA A 60 4.07 15.04 6.20
C ALA A 60 4.22 15.87 7.49
N GLY A 61 5.20 15.56 8.34
CA GLY A 61 5.51 16.38 9.52
C GLY A 61 6.01 17.79 9.16
N SER A 62 6.72 17.92 8.04
CA SER A 62 7.23 19.21 7.56
C SER A 62 6.16 20.06 6.86
N LEU A 63 5.17 19.44 6.21
CA LEU A 63 4.18 20.11 5.38
C LEU A 63 2.81 20.28 6.07
N GLU A 64 2.38 19.28 6.81
CA GLU A 64 1.00 19.13 7.31
C GLU A 64 0.93 19.07 8.84
N GLY A 65 2.08 19.01 9.51
CA GLY A 65 2.16 19.03 10.97
C GLY A 65 1.97 17.67 11.64
N LEU A 66 2.10 16.58 10.87
CA LEU A 66 2.12 15.22 11.42
C LEU A 66 3.24 15.06 12.47
N SER A 67 2.97 14.33 13.55
CA SER A 67 3.96 14.10 14.59
C SER A 67 5.12 13.23 14.08
N PRO A 68 6.40 13.59 14.27
CA PRO A 68 7.53 12.74 13.89
C PRO A 68 7.61 11.43 14.71
N ASN A 69 6.88 11.37 15.82
CA ASN A 69 6.76 10.21 16.69
C ASN A 69 5.43 9.44 16.48
N VAL A 70 4.70 9.73 15.39
CA VAL A 70 3.49 8.98 15.04
C VAL A 70 3.80 7.49 14.91
N PRO A 71 2.97 6.58 15.46
CA PRO A 71 3.16 5.15 15.29
C PRO A 71 3.13 4.76 13.80
N LEU A 72 4.10 3.95 13.39
CA LEU A 72 4.21 3.41 12.04
C LEU A 72 4.03 1.89 12.07
N TYR A 73 3.03 1.38 11.36
CA TYR A 73 2.73 -0.04 11.27
C TYR A 73 2.93 -0.57 9.87
N LYS A 74 3.54 -1.75 9.75
CA LYS A 74 3.61 -2.50 8.49
C LYS A 74 2.62 -3.66 8.54
N MET A 75 1.88 -3.86 7.44
CA MET A 75 1.04 -5.03 7.24
C MET A 75 1.13 -5.55 5.81
N ASN A 76 0.86 -6.83 5.62
CA ASN A 76 0.87 -7.47 4.32
C ASN A 76 -0.56 -7.79 3.90
N GLU A 77 -0.82 -7.71 2.61
CA GLU A 77 -2.08 -8.10 1.99
C GLU A 77 -2.52 -9.52 2.40
N GLY A 78 -3.77 -9.65 2.84
CA GLY A 78 -4.38 -10.88 3.32
C GLY A 78 -4.06 -11.21 4.78
N ASN A 79 -3.30 -10.36 5.47
CA ASN A 79 -3.02 -10.46 6.90
C ASN A 79 -3.29 -9.13 7.62
N GLU A 80 -4.36 -8.45 7.21
CA GLU A 80 -4.80 -7.17 7.76
C GLU A 80 -5.37 -7.34 9.18
N PRO A 81 -4.85 -6.61 10.18
CA PRO A 81 -5.43 -6.60 11.52
C PRO A 81 -6.82 -5.93 11.55
N CYS A 82 -7.65 -6.32 12.53
CA CYS A 82 -9.01 -5.77 12.68
C CYS A 82 -9.05 -4.24 12.86
N PHE A 83 -8.02 -3.66 13.47
CA PHE A 83 -7.93 -2.20 13.64
C PHE A 83 -7.63 -1.46 12.34
N PHE A 84 -7.04 -2.13 11.33
CA PHE A 84 -6.79 -1.51 10.04
C PHE A 84 -8.06 -1.54 9.18
N THR A 85 -8.77 -2.67 9.19
CA THR A 85 -9.96 -2.84 8.35
C THR A 85 -11.11 -1.91 8.74
N THR A 86 -11.14 -1.36 9.96
CA THR A 86 -12.15 -0.38 10.38
C THR A 86 -12.09 0.95 9.63
N TYR A 87 -10.99 1.26 8.94
CA TYR A 87 -10.85 2.46 8.13
C TYR A 87 -11.53 2.34 6.76
N PHE A 88 -12.06 1.16 6.44
CA PHE A 88 -12.71 0.86 5.17
C PHE A 88 -14.10 0.28 5.44
N CYS A 89 -15.01 0.39 4.47
CA CYS A 89 -16.22 -0.44 4.42
C CYS A 89 -15.84 -1.89 4.05
N TRP A 90 -15.23 -2.60 5.00
CA TRP A 90 -14.53 -3.87 4.74
C TRP A 90 -15.47 -5.07 4.59
N ASP A 91 -15.30 -5.80 3.49
CA ASP A 91 -15.86 -7.12 3.23
C ASP A 91 -14.77 -8.19 3.37
N PRO A 92 -14.80 -9.03 4.43
CA PRO A 92 -13.81 -10.08 4.62
C PRO A 92 -13.72 -11.09 3.48
N THR A 93 -14.81 -11.28 2.71
CA THR A 93 -14.83 -12.23 1.60
C THR A 93 -13.95 -11.77 0.45
N LYS A 94 -13.85 -10.46 0.22
CA LYS A 94 -12.96 -9.85 -0.79
C LYS A 94 -11.48 -10.01 -0.44
N ALA A 95 -11.13 -9.91 0.85
CA ALA A 95 -9.75 -10.11 1.31
C ALA A 95 -9.26 -11.56 1.14
N ILE A 96 -10.19 -12.53 1.22
CA ILE A 96 -9.91 -13.97 1.04
C ILE A 96 -9.91 -14.36 -0.44
N ALA A 97 -10.66 -13.63 -1.28
CA ALA A 97 -10.64 -13.77 -2.72
C ALA A 97 -9.31 -13.25 -3.29
N GLN A 98 -8.23 -14.02 -3.08
CA GLN A 98 -6.93 -13.75 -3.68
C GLN A 98 -7.11 -13.49 -5.18
N GLY A 99 -6.56 -12.37 -5.65
CA GLY A 99 -6.58 -11.93 -7.04
C GLY A 99 -6.58 -13.09 -8.03
N ASN A 100 -7.54 -13.05 -8.94
CA ASN A 100 -7.97 -14.17 -9.76
C ASN A 100 -6.75 -14.88 -10.36
N SER A 101 -6.70 -16.21 -10.21
CA SER A 101 -5.56 -17.04 -10.64
C SER A 101 -5.12 -16.83 -12.10
N PHE A 102 -5.95 -16.16 -12.91
CA PHE A 102 -5.69 -15.84 -14.31
C PHE A 102 -4.47 -14.96 -14.52
N GLN A 103 -4.33 -13.83 -13.82
CA GLN A 103 -3.17 -12.95 -14.02
C GLN A 103 -1.91 -13.53 -13.38
N LYS A 104 -2.01 -14.21 -12.23
CA LYS A 104 -0.91 -15.00 -11.66
C LYS A 104 -0.43 -16.10 -12.62
N LYS A 105 -1.37 -16.81 -13.27
CA LYS A 105 -1.05 -17.78 -14.33
C LYS A 105 -0.50 -17.08 -15.58
N ALA A 106 -1.01 -15.91 -15.94
CA ALA A 106 -0.52 -15.14 -17.09
C ALA A 106 0.90 -14.60 -16.85
N ALA A 107 1.21 -14.05 -15.67
CA ALA A 107 2.55 -13.62 -15.28
C ALA A 107 3.54 -14.80 -15.24
N LEU A 108 3.09 -15.98 -14.79
CA LEU A 108 3.88 -17.21 -14.84
C LEU A 108 4.11 -17.70 -16.29
N LEU A 109 3.12 -17.56 -17.17
CA LEU A 109 3.17 -18.08 -18.55
C LEU A 109 3.86 -17.13 -19.53
N PHE A 110 3.68 -15.82 -19.36
CA PHE A 110 4.13 -14.79 -20.29
C PHE A 110 5.30 -13.96 -19.74
N GLY A 111 5.72 -14.20 -18.50
CA GLY A 111 6.68 -13.38 -17.77
C GLY A 111 6.04 -12.08 -17.30
N THR A 112 6.52 -11.53 -16.18
CA THR A 112 6.21 -10.15 -15.78
C THR A 112 6.70 -9.22 -16.87
N HIS A 113 5.79 -8.45 -17.47
CA HIS A 113 6.11 -7.52 -18.56
C HIS A 113 7.14 -6.48 -18.05
N HIS A 114 8.42 -6.70 -18.35
CA HIS A 114 9.54 -5.84 -17.98
C HIS A 114 9.50 -4.55 -18.81
N VAL A 115 8.76 -3.54 -18.36
CA VAL A 115 8.88 -2.17 -18.86
C VAL A 115 8.93 -1.23 -17.66
N VAL A 116 10.14 -1.04 -17.14
CA VAL A 116 10.49 -0.15 -16.02
C VAL A 116 9.73 -0.52 -14.73
N GLU A 117 10.41 -1.03 -13.72
CA GLU A 117 9.82 -1.23 -12.38
C GLU A 117 9.50 0.15 -11.79
N VAL A 118 8.28 0.63 -12.06
CA VAL A 118 7.71 1.80 -11.42
C VAL A 118 7.00 1.29 -10.18
N LEU A 119 7.55 1.60 -9.01
CA LEU A 119 6.87 1.33 -7.76
C LEU A 119 5.78 2.40 -7.61
N HIS A 120 4.52 1.98 -7.61
CA HIS A 120 3.43 2.89 -7.30
C HIS A 120 3.24 2.96 -5.78
N LEU A 121 3.35 4.17 -5.25
CA LEU A 121 3.05 4.52 -3.87
C LEU A 121 1.71 5.26 -3.85
N CYS A 122 0.68 4.62 -3.31
CA CYS A 122 -0.62 5.23 -3.15
C CYS A 122 -0.78 5.74 -1.72
N ILE A 123 -1.18 7.00 -1.55
CA ILE A 123 -1.40 7.62 -0.24
C ILE A 123 -2.90 7.79 -0.06
N PHE A 124 -3.44 7.13 0.95
CA PHE A 124 -4.78 7.30 1.45
C PHE A 124 -4.74 8.27 2.63
N SER A 125 -5.01 9.53 2.34
CA SER A 125 -5.15 10.56 3.37
C SER A 125 -6.62 10.64 3.79
N PHE A 126 -6.91 10.53 5.09
CA PHE A 126 -8.22 10.94 5.63
C PHE A 126 -8.41 12.46 5.62
N VAL A 127 -7.39 13.22 5.22
CA VAL A 127 -7.42 14.68 5.19
C VAL A 127 -8.06 15.19 3.90
N ASN A 128 -9.32 15.63 4.02
CA ASN A 128 -9.81 16.90 3.47
C ASN A 128 -10.65 17.59 4.54
#